data_AF-J9E8R7-F1
#
_entry.id   AF-J9E8R7-F1
#
_cell.length_a   1.000
_cell.length_b   1.000
_cell.length_c   1.000
_cell.angle_alpha   90.00
_cell.angle_beta   90.00
_cell.angle_gamma   90.00
#
_symmetry.space_group_name_H-M   'P 1'
#
loop_
_entity.id
_entity.type
_entity.pdbx_description
1 polymer ?
#
loop_
_entity_poly.entity_id
_entity_poly.type
_entity_poly.pdbx_seq_one_letter_code
_entity_poly.pdbx_strand_id
1 'polypeptide(L)'
;MDGWIYRSTGKYFCPSVEDIGKRICVLLDMGADTIVYCADTDGEVSEVGEALIFEERQATFCQEHANSGNTRVISYNVLANLYLDLKLRQEDLHFPYCAKEYQNYDYRYPILLREIPGYQADIIFLQEVDERLWLRFLPDVMSSNGYDCYFKKKGMKVNEGLVICFRRKQFRYT
;
A
#
# COMPACT_ATOMS: atom_id res chain seq x y z
N MET A 1 -27.75 -10.99 -5.50
CA MET A 1 -26.67 -10.34 -6.27
C MET A 1 -26.39 -11.23 -7.46
N ASP A 2 -27.17 -11.07 -8.53
CA ASP A 2 -26.97 -11.88 -9.73
C ASP A 2 -25.72 -11.39 -10.46
N GLY A 3 -24.89 -12.32 -10.94
CA GLY A 3 -23.65 -12.01 -11.67
C GLY A 3 -22.40 -11.76 -10.82
N TRP A 4 -22.48 -11.82 -9.48
CA TRP A 4 -21.32 -11.73 -8.58
C TRP A 4 -20.88 -13.11 -8.09
N ILE A 5 -19.56 -13.36 -8.06
CA ILE A 5 -18.97 -14.61 -7.58
C ILE A 5 -18.21 -14.31 -6.29
N TYR A 6 -18.51 -15.08 -5.23
CA TYR A 6 -17.77 -15.00 -3.97
C TYR A 6 -16.30 -15.37 -4.18
N ARG A 7 -15.38 -14.54 -3.69
CA ARG A 7 -13.92 -14.77 -3.77
C ARG A 7 -13.28 -15.03 -2.42
N SER A 8 -13.52 -14.15 -1.44
CA SER A 8 -12.93 -14.29 -0.12
C SER A 8 -13.67 -13.49 0.95
N THR A 9 -13.31 -13.76 2.21
CA THR A 9 -13.67 -12.95 3.37
C THR A 9 -12.39 -12.53 4.07
N GLY A 10 -12.26 -11.24 4.42
CA GLY A 10 -11.08 -10.72 5.09
C GLY A 10 -11.10 -9.20 5.21
N LYS A 11 -10.07 -8.64 5.85
CA LYS A 11 -9.91 -7.18 5.98
C LYS A 11 -9.50 -6.49 4.67
N TYR A 12 -8.87 -7.25 3.77
CA TYR A 12 -8.45 -6.79 2.45
C TYR A 12 -8.55 -7.94 1.46
N PHE A 13 -8.62 -7.60 0.18
CA PHE A 13 -8.59 -8.54 -0.94
C PHE A 13 -7.44 -8.15 -1.87
N CYS A 14 -6.60 -9.11 -2.21
CA CYS A 14 -5.54 -8.95 -3.21
C CYS A 14 -5.99 -9.65 -4.48
N PRO A 15 -6.31 -8.92 -5.57
CA PRO A 15 -6.72 -9.54 -6.83
C PRO A 15 -5.63 -10.46 -7.38
N SER A 16 -6.07 -11.55 -8.01
CA SER A 16 -5.22 -12.48 -8.75
C SER A 16 -5.37 -12.28 -10.27
N VAL A 17 -4.60 -13.04 -11.04
CA VAL A 17 -4.67 -13.02 -12.52
C VAL A 17 -6.09 -13.37 -13.02
N GLU A 18 -6.81 -14.21 -12.29
CA GLU A 18 -8.20 -14.57 -12.62
C GLU A 18 -9.18 -13.40 -12.46
N ASP A 19 -8.80 -12.36 -11.72
CA ASP A 19 -9.66 -11.22 -11.40
C ASP A 19 -9.51 -10.07 -12.41
N ILE A 20 -8.52 -10.13 -13.30
CA ILE A 20 -8.27 -9.11 -14.34
C ILE A 20 -9.51 -8.96 -15.24
N GLY A 21 -9.89 -7.71 -15.52
CA GLY A 21 -11.07 -7.38 -16.32
C GLY A 21 -12.40 -7.59 -15.59
N LYS A 22 -12.37 -7.79 -14.26
CA LYS A 22 -13.58 -7.91 -13.43
C LYS A 22 -13.67 -6.74 -12.46
N ARG A 23 -14.90 -6.36 -12.12
CA ARG A 23 -15.19 -5.46 -11.00
C ARG A 23 -15.23 -6.25 -9.70
N ILE A 24 -15.02 -5.55 -8.58
CA ILE A 24 -15.08 -6.12 -7.23
C ILE A 24 -16.23 -5.47 -6.46
N CYS A 25 -17.18 -6.24 -5.90
CA CYS A 25 -18.08 -5.76 -4.83
C CYS A 25 -17.54 -6.24 -3.50
N VAL A 26 -17.47 -5.32 -2.55
CA VAL A 26 -17.20 -5.59 -1.14
C VAL A 26 -18.52 -5.59 -0.41
N LEU A 27 -18.85 -6.73 0.20
CA LEU A 27 -19.97 -6.85 1.13
C LEU A 27 -19.44 -6.66 2.56
N LEU A 28 -19.93 -5.65 3.26
CA LEU A 28 -19.70 -5.46 4.69
C LEU A 28 -20.91 -6.00 5.44
N ASP A 29 -20.70 -7.14 6.10
CA ASP A 29 -21.65 -7.78 7.01
C ASP A 29 -21.20 -7.54 8.46
N MET A 30 -22.01 -6.81 9.24
CA MET A 30 -21.74 -6.52 10.65
C MET A 30 -22.58 -7.39 11.61
N GLY A 31 -23.23 -8.45 11.12
CA GLY A 31 -24.02 -9.39 11.90
C GLY A 31 -25.53 -9.30 11.63
N ALA A 32 -26.28 -10.25 12.20
CA ALA A 32 -27.67 -10.56 11.87
C ALA A 32 -28.67 -9.39 11.97
N ASP A 33 -28.41 -8.41 12.83
CA ASP A 33 -29.30 -7.27 13.07
C ASP A 33 -28.76 -5.95 12.48
N THR A 34 -27.84 -6.04 11.50
CA THR A 34 -27.17 -4.88 10.92
C THR A 34 -27.48 -4.73 9.43
N ILE A 35 -27.41 -3.49 8.94
CA ILE A 35 -27.55 -3.21 7.52
C ILE A 35 -26.30 -3.73 6.81
N VAL A 36 -26.50 -4.66 5.89
CA VAL A 36 -25.46 -5.09 4.96
C VAL A 36 -25.19 -3.97 3.96
N TYR A 37 -23.93 -3.56 3.86
CA TYR A 37 -23.50 -2.55 2.89
C TYR A 37 -22.74 -3.24 1.75
N CYS A 38 -23.07 -2.95 0.49
CA CYS A 38 -22.21 -3.27 -0.67
C CYS A 38 -21.75 -1.99 -1.32
N ALA A 39 -20.48 -1.96 -1.67
CA ALA A 39 -19.92 -1.04 -2.64
C ALA A 39 -19.11 -1.83 -3.66
N ASP A 40 -19.16 -1.40 -4.91
CA ASP A 40 -18.34 -1.96 -5.98
C ASP A 40 -17.33 -0.96 -6.52
N THR A 41 -16.30 -1.48 -7.19
CA THR A 41 -15.23 -0.66 -7.78
C THR A 41 -15.72 0.13 -8.99
N ASP A 42 -15.26 1.37 -9.13
CA ASP A 42 -15.55 2.23 -10.29
C ASP A 42 -14.98 1.67 -11.61
N GLY A 43 -13.93 0.86 -11.53
CA GLY A 43 -13.27 0.22 -12.66
C GLY A 43 -13.02 -1.27 -12.44
N GLU A 44 -12.51 -1.90 -13.49
CA GLU A 44 -12.07 -3.29 -13.47
C GLU A 44 -10.66 -3.41 -12.89
N VAL A 45 -10.33 -4.60 -12.38
CA VAL A 45 -8.95 -4.93 -11.99
C VAL A 45 -8.07 -4.89 -13.23
N SER A 46 -7.07 -4.00 -13.19
CA SER A 46 -6.05 -3.88 -14.22
C SER A 46 -4.85 -4.80 -13.94
N GLU A 47 -4.19 -5.23 -15.00
CA GLU A 47 -2.88 -5.87 -14.91
C GLU A 47 -1.78 -4.82 -14.78
N VAL A 48 -0.72 -5.15 -14.03
CA VAL A 48 0.55 -4.41 -14.08
C VAL A 48 1.40 -5.05 -15.20
N GLY A 49 1.49 -4.38 -16.35
CA GLY A 49 2.13 -4.90 -17.55
C GLY A 49 3.66 -4.96 -17.52
N GLU A 50 4.28 -4.62 -16.39
CA GLU A 50 5.73 -4.61 -16.19
C GLU A 50 6.13 -5.41 -14.95
N ALA A 51 7.31 -6.02 -14.98
CA ALA A 51 7.86 -6.69 -13.82
C ALA A 51 8.17 -5.66 -12.72
N LEU A 52 7.70 -5.92 -11.51
CA LEU A 52 7.92 -5.00 -10.40
C LEU A 52 9.29 -5.27 -9.77
N ILE A 53 10.18 -4.28 -9.82
CA ILE A 53 11.59 -4.40 -9.41
C ILE A 53 11.82 -4.88 -7.96
N PHE A 54 10.80 -4.81 -7.10
CA PHE A 54 10.90 -5.33 -5.74
C PHE A 54 10.65 -6.84 -5.63
N GLU A 55 9.98 -7.45 -6.61
CA GLU A 55 9.64 -8.88 -6.55
C GLU A 55 10.90 -9.74 -6.51
N GLU A 56 11.89 -9.45 -7.36
CA GLU A 56 13.17 -10.16 -7.36
C GLU A 56 13.92 -9.96 -6.02
N ARG A 57 13.92 -8.73 -5.48
CA ARG A 57 14.57 -8.43 -4.20
C ARG A 57 13.92 -9.19 -3.05
N GLN A 58 12.60 -9.20 -2.99
CA GLN A 58 11.86 -9.96 -1.99
C GLN A 58 12.10 -11.46 -2.16
N ALA A 59 12.03 -11.95 -3.39
CA ALA A 59 12.19 -13.36 -3.69
C ALA A 59 13.60 -13.88 -3.36
N THR A 60 14.61 -13.03 -3.52
CA THR A 60 16.01 -13.42 -3.29
C THR A 60 16.42 -13.25 -1.82
N PHE A 61 15.96 -12.18 -1.15
CA PHE A 61 16.53 -11.76 0.14
C PHE A 61 15.52 -11.70 1.30
N CYS A 62 14.22 -11.80 1.03
CA CYS A 62 13.17 -11.53 2.02
C CYS A 62 12.11 -12.61 2.13
N GLN A 63 12.46 -13.85 1.76
CA GLN A 63 11.60 -15.02 1.94
C GLN A 63 11.25 -15.26 3.41
N GLU A 64 12.22 -14.98 4.29
CA GLU A 64 12.08 -15.09 5.73
C GLU A 64 12.49 -13.77 6.42
N HIS A 65 11.96 -13.60 7.63
CA HIS A 65 12.39 -12.54 8.53
C HIS A 65 13.87 -12.69 8.91
N ALA A 66 14.47 -11.62 9.42
CA ALA A 66 15.82 -11.72 9.99
C ALA A 66 15.86 -12.80 11.08
N ASN A 67 16.92 -13.60 11.07
CA ASN A 67 17.17 -14.62 12.08
C ASN A 67 17.47 -14.00 13.45
N SER A 68 17.40 -14.83 14.49
CA SER A 68 17.66 -14.40 15.87
C SER A 68 19.02 -13.72 15.99
N GLY A 69 19.03 -12.47 16.49
CA GLY A 69 20.23 -11.66 16.67
C GLY A 69 20.51 -10.65 15.57
N ASN A 70 19.77 -10.69 14.45
CA ASN A 70 19.86 -9.70 13.40
C ASN A 70 18.58 -8.85 13.32
N THR A 71 18.72 -7.64 12.77
CA THR A 71 17.60 -6.71 12.56
C THR A 71 17.63 -6.23 11.12
N ARG A 72 16.57 -6.51 10.36
CA ARG A 72 16.41 -5.96 9.00
C ARG A 72 15.78 -4.58 9.09
N VAL A 73 16.45 -3.59 8.51
CA VAL A 73 15.99 -2.19 8.52
C VAL A 73 15.77 -1.71 7.09
N ILE A 74 14.66 -0.99 6.89
CA ILE A 74 14.37 -0.27 5.64
C ILE A 74 14.35 1.22 5.93
N SER A 75 14.92 2.01 5.03
CA SER A 75 14.62 3.44 4.91
C SER A 75 14.21 3.71 3.47
N TYR A 76 13.02 4.27 3.26
CA TYR A 76 12.47 4.45 1.93
C TYR A 76 11.66 5.75 1.81
N ASN A 77 12.09 6.61 0.89
CA ASN A 77 11.32 7.77 0.48
C ASN A 77 10.29 7.33 -0.58
N VAL A 78 9.00 7.43 -0.24
CA VAL A 78 7.90 6.91 -1.07
C VAL A 78 7.27 7.94 -2.01
N LEU A 79 7.90 9.12 -2.13
CA LEU A 79 7.54 10.20 -3.05
C LEU A 79 6.12 10.72 -2.87
N ALA A 80 5.98 11.81 -2.12
CA ALA A 80 4.67 12.40 -1.84
C ALA A 80 4.03 12.95 -3.12
N ASN A 81 2.73 12.71 -3.28
CA ASN A 81 1.99 13.15 -4.46
C ASN A 81 2.01 14.67 -4.66
N LEU A 82 2.20 15.45 -3.59
CA LEU A 82 2.27 16.91 -3.66
C LEU A 82 3.45 17.43 -4.51
N TYR A 83 4.48 16.62 -4.75
CA TYR A 83 5.64 16.99 -5.56
C TYR A 83 5.48 16.69 -7.06
N LEU A 84 4.41 15.99 -7.47
CA LEU A 84 4.27 15.49 -8.84
C LEU A 84 3.48 16.40 -9.78
N ASP A 85 2.72 17.38 -9.26
CA ASP A 85 1.82 18.30 -9.99
C ASP A 85 1.33 17.79 -11.37
N LEU A 86 0.59 16.68 -11.37
CA LEU A 86 0.16 15.97 -12.58
C LEU A 86 -0.83 16.77 -13.47
N LYS A 87 -1.17 18.01 -13.08
CA LYS A 87 -1.95 18.95 -13.89
C LYS A 87 -1.12 19.59 -15.00
N LEU A 88 0.19 19.72 -14.82
CA LEU A 88 1.11 20.23 -15.85
C LEU A 88 1.16 19.32 -17.07
N ARG A 89 1.61 19.81 -18.23
CA ARG A 89 1.81 18.95 -19.41
C ARG A 89 2.96 17.97 -19.15
N GLN A 90 2.98 16.84 -19.87
CA GLN A 90 3.93 15.75 -19.64
C GLN A 90 5.39 16.25 -19.65
N GLU A 91 5.74 17.10 -20.61
CA GLU A 91 7.06 17.71 -20.78
C GLU A 91 7.47 18.67 -19.65
N ASP A 92 6.48 19.20 -18.91
CA ASP A 92 6.68 20.18 -17.83
C ASP A 92 6.73 19.50 -16.45
N LEU A 93 6.50 18.18 -16.36
CA LEU A 93 6.56 17.43 -15.10
C LEU A 93 8.00 17.29 -14.60
N HIS A 94 8.15 17.05 -13.30
CA HIS A 94 9.45 16.72 -12.72
C HIS A 94 10.02 15.40 -13.28
N PHE A 95 9.14 14.44 -13.59
CA PHE A 95 9.49 13.16 -14.23
C PHE A 95 8.85 13.06 -15.63
N PRO A 96 9.33 13.83 -16.61
CA PRO A 96 8.67 13.94 -17.91
C PRO A 96 8.79 12.67 -18.76
N TYR A 97 9.70 11.76 -18.40
CA TYR A 97 9.89 10.46 -19.05
C TYR A 97 8.93 9.38 -18.56
N CYS A 98 8.21 9.60 -17.45
CA CYS A 98 7.27 8.63 -16.88
C CYS A 98 5.84 9.08 -17.19
N ALA A 99 5.00 8.23 -17.78
CA ALA A 99 3.61 8.60 -18.08
C ALA A 99 2.85 8.99 -16.79
N LYS A 100 1.93 9.96 -16.90
CA LYS A 100 1.15 10.45 -15.75
C LYS A 100 0.39 9.36 -15.00
N GLU A 101 -0.12 8.36 -15.71
CA GLU A 101 -0.81 7.21 -15.11
C GLU A 101 0.08 6.47 -14.09
N TYR A 102 1.36 6.28 -14.39
CA TYR A 102 2.32 5.58 -13.51
C TYR A 102 2.83 6.46 -12.37
N GLN A 103 2.77 7.80 -12.53
CA GLN A 103 3.08 8.73 -11.45
C GLN A 103 1.91 8.92 -10.48
N ASN A 104 0.68 8.66 -10.91
CA ASN A 104 -0.52 8.83 -10.09
C ASN A 104 -0.48 7.93 -8.85
N TYR A 105 -0.91 8.46 -7.71
CA TYR A 105 -1.01 7.71 -6.48
C TYR A 105 -1.92 6.47 -6.60
N ASP A 106 -2.94 6.50 -7.46
CA ASP A 106 -3.82 5.35 -7.71
C ASP A 106 -3.06 4.14 -8.29
N TYR A 107 -1.98 4.38 -9.05
CA TYR A 107 -1.07 3.35 -9.53
C TYR A 107 0.01 3.01 -8.48
N ARG A 108 0.63 4.02 -7.88
CA ARG A 108 1.78 3.82 -6.96
C ARG A 108 1.41 3.19 -5.63
N TYR A 109 0.27 3.57 -5.02
CA TYR A 109 -0.07 3.12 -3.68
C TYR A 109 -0.24 1.59 -3.59
N PRO A 110 -0.99 0.90 -4.47
CA PRO A 110 -1.08 -0.56 -4.44
C PRO A 110 0.29 -1.25 -4.52
N ILE A 111 1.19 -0.72 -5.34
CA ILE A 111 2.57 -1.20 -5.51
C ILE A 111 3.35 -1.06 -4.18
N LEU A 112 3.32 0.13 -3.57
CA LEU A 112 3.97 0.39 -2.27
C LEU A 112 3.42 -0.48 -1.13
N LEU A 113 2.09 -0.68 -1.10
CA LEU A 113 1.42 -1.51 -0.09
C LEU A 113 1.75 -3.00 -0.23
N ARG A 114 2.22 -3.44 -1.41
CA ARG A 114 2.76 -4.79 -1.64
C ARG A 114 4.27 -4.85 -1.38
N GLU A 115 5.00 -3.82 -1.78
CA GLU A 115 6.46 -3.75 -1.66
C GLU A 115 6.92 -3.68 -0.20
N ILE A 116 6.40 -2.73 0.56
CA ILE A 116 6.92 -2.39 1.90
C ILE A 116 6.83 -3.57 2.89
N PRO A 117 5.65 -4.20 3.12
CA PRO A 117 5.57 -5.32 4.04
C PRO A 117 6.25 -6.59 3.52
N GLY A 118 6.33 -6.79 2.19
CA GLY A 118 6.93 -7.99 1.61
C GLY A 118 8.44 -8.11 1.83
N TYR A 119 9.11 -7.04 2.24
CA TYR A 119 10.51 -7.12 2.68
C TYR A 119 10.70 -7.75 4.06
N GLN A 120 9.62 -7.99 4.82
CA GLN A 120 9.67 -8.65 6.12
C GLN A 120 10.67 -8.00 7.11
N ALA A 121 10.86 -6.68 7.02
CA ALA A 121 11.79 -5.94 7.86
C ALA A 121 11.35 -5.90 9.32
N ASP A 122 12.25 -5.61 10.24
CA ASP A 122 11.89 -5.47 11.65
C ASP A 122 11.62 -4.01 12.04
N ILE A 123 12.30 -3.07 11.37
CA ILE A 123 12.08 -1.62 11.48
C ILE A 123 12.04 -1.00 10.08
N ILE A 124 11.06 -0.13 9.84
CA ILE A 124 10.83 0.54 8.55
C ILE A 124 10.70 2.03 8.82
N PHE A 125 11.52 2.83 8.16
CA PHE A 125 11.43 4.28 8.13
C PHE A 125 10.95 4.72 6.75
N LEU A 126 9.84 5.44 6.68
CA LEU A 126 9.33 6.00 5.43
C LEU A 126 9.37 7.52 5.48
N GLN A 127 9.78 8.13 4.36
CA GLN A 127 9.75 9.57 4.15
C GLN A 127 8.80 9.94 3.01
N GLU A 128 8.31 11.18 3.02
CA GLU A 128 7.36 11.68 2.02
C GLU A 128 6.07 10.85 1.94
N VAL A 129 5.62 10.36 3.10
CA VAL A 129 4.36 9.60 3.18
C VAL A 129 3.20 10.57 3.12
N ASP A 130 2.43 10.53 2.03
CA ASP A 130 1.18 11.28 1.92
C ASP A 130 0.25 10.98 3.10
N GLU A 131 -0.37 12.02 3.66
CA GLU A 131 -1.38 11.87 4.72
C GLU A 131 -2.55 10.99 4.28
N ARG A 132 -2.87 10.98 2.98
CA ARG A 132 -3.88 10.08 2.40
C ARG A 132 -3.48 8.61 2.49
N LEU A 133 -2.23 8.28 2.12
CA LEU A 133 -1.70 6.92 2.21
C LEU A 133 -1.73 6.44 3.67
N TRP A 134 -1.31 7.33 4.58
CA TRP A 134 -1.37 7.08 6.01
C TRP A 134 -2.79 6.88 6.55
N LEU A 135 -3.72 7.81 6.31
CA LEU A 135 -5.04 7.75 6.93
C LEU A 135 -5.94 6.63 6.38
N ARG A 136 -5.70 6.18 5.14
CA ARG A 136 -6.62 5.27 4.45
C ARG A 136 -6.14 3.83 4.33
N PHE A 137 -4.83 3.57 4.28
CA PHE A 137 -4.34 2.26 3.85
C PHE A 137 -3.20 1.73 4.71
N LEU A 138 -2.15 2.55 4.93
CA LEU A 138 -0.88 2.05 5.44
C LEU A 138 -0.98 1.41 6.84
N PRO A 139 -1.66 1.99 7.85
CA PRO A 139 -1.77 1.41 9.19
C PRO A 139 -2.45 0.04 9.17
N ASP A 140 -3.53 -0.12 8.40
CA ASP A 140 -4.29 -1.38 8.34
C ASP A 140 -3.48 -2.49 7.67
N VAL A 141 -2.84 -2.18 6.53
CA VAL A 141 -1.98 -3.13 5.80
C VAL A 141 -0.76 -3.51 6.64
N MET A 142 -0.10 -2.54 7.27
CA MET A 142 1.06 -2.83 8.11
C MET A 142 0.65 -3.61 9.37
N SER A 143 -0.53 -3.30 9.93
CA SER A 143 -1.06 -4.02 11.08
C SER A 143 -1.38 -5.48 10.77
N SER A 144 -1.97 -5.78 9.61
CA SER A 144 -2.19 -7.18 9.19
C SER A 144 -0.88 -7.95 8.97
N ASN A 145 0.21 -7.24 8.67
CA ASN A 145 1.55 -7.80 8.53
C ASN A 145 2.36 -7.83 9.84
N GLY A 146 1.75 -7.51 10.99
CA GLY A 146 2.39 -7.65 12.29
C GLY A 146 3.19 -6.44 12.79
N TYR A 147 2.98 -5.27 12.19
CA TYR A 147 3.65 -4.03 12.58
C TYR A 147 2.75 -3.11 13.40
N ASP A 148 3.37 -2.33 14.29
CA ASP A 148 2.80 -1.07 14.76
C ASP A 148 3.49 0.07 14.02
N CYS A 149 2.72 1.13 13.70
CA CYS A 149 3.22 2.27 12.95
C CYS A 149 2.85 3.59 13.61
N TYR A 150 3.73 4.59 13.47
CA TYR A 150 3.53 5.95 13.95
C TYR A 150 3.84 6.93 12.83
N PHE A 151 2.96 7.93 12.67
CA PHE A 151 3.11 8.98 11.69
C PHE A 151 3.40 10.32 12.34
N LYS A 152 4.33 11.07 11.75
CA LYS A 152 4.62 12.45 12.10
C LYS A 152 4.50 13.32 10.86
N LYS A 153 3.41 14.08 10.79
CA LYS A 153 3.18 15.09 9.73
C LYS A 153 4.28 16.16 9.74
N LYS A 154 4.74 16.56 8.57
CA LYS A 154 5.76 17.60 8.40
C LYS A 154 5.14 18.99 8.50
N GLY A 155 5.22 19.57 9.70
CA GLY A 155 4.65 20.89 9.97
C GLY A 155 3.13 20.94 9.76
N MET A 156 2.54 22.14 9.78
CA MET A 156 1.07 22.27 9.71
C MET A 156 0.51 22.38 8.29
N LYS A 157 1.32 22.79 7.31
CA LYS A 157 0.85 23.13 5.94
C LYS A 157 1.16 22.09 4.87
N VAL A 158 1.89 21.03 5.18
CA VAL A 158 2.30 20.01 4.21
C VAL A 158 1.51 18.73 4.45
N ASN A 159 0.92 18.15 3.41
CA ASN A 159 0.12 16.92 3.49
C ASN A 159 0.96 15.64 3.32
N GLU A 160 2.21 15.66 3.80
CA GLU A 160 3.09 14.49 3.91
C GLU A 160 3.80 14.47 5.26
N GLY A 161 4.42 13.34 5.58
CA GLY A 161 5.26 13.21 6.76
C GLY A 161 6.14 11.97 6.77
N LEU A 162 6.57 11.64 7.98
CA LEU A 162 7.43 10.50 8.26
C LEU A 162 6.60 9.38 8.89
N VAL A 163 6.88 8.14 8.53
CA VAL A 163 6.35 6.96 9.22
C VAL A 163 7.50 6.14 9.78
N ILE A 164 7.34 5.67 11.01
CA ILE A 164 8.10 4.54 11.52
C ILE A 164 7.15 3.37 11.72
N CYS A 165 7.52 2.20 11.22
CA CYS A 165 6.86 0.95 11.54
C CYS A 165 7.86 -0.01 12.18
N PHE A 166 7.42 -0.78 13.17
CA PHE A 166 8.25 -1.79 13.81
C PHE A 166 7.45 -3.04 14.12
N ARG A 167 8.11 -4.20 14.02
CA ARG A 167 7.48 -5.50 14.17
C ARG A 167 7.15 -5.77 15.64
N ARG A 168 5.86 -5.99 15.95
CA ARG A 168 5.37 -6.19 17.33
C ARG A 168 6.01 -7.34 18.09
N LYS A 169 6.47 -8.36 17.36
CA LYS A 169 7.14 -9.53 17.95
C LYS A 169 8.54 -9.22 18.49
N GLN A 170 9.17 -8.12 18.05
CA GLN A 170 10.54 -7.77 18.43
C GLN A 170 10.62 -6.43 19.19
N PHE A 171 9.77 -5.46 18.83
CA PHE A 171 9.83 -4.11 19.38
C PHE A 171 8.49 -3.68 19.96
N ARG A 172 8.54 -2.83 20.98
CA ARG A 172 7.38 -2.17 21.59
C ARG A 172 7.74 -0.73 21.89
N TYR A 173 6.82 0.19 21.61
CA TYR A 173 6.91 1.57 22.06
C TYR A 173 6.54 1.65 23.55
N THR A 174 7.42 2.20 24.38
CA THR A 174 7.22 2.38 25.83
C THR A 174 7.20 3.85 26.17
#